data_AF-A0A9D4RJE2-F1
#
_entry.id   AF-A0A9D4RJE2-F1
#
_cell.length_a   1.000
_cell.length_b   1.000
_cell.length_c   1.000
_cell.angle_alpha   90.00
_cell.angle_beta   90.00
_cell.angle_gamma   90.00
#
_symmetry.space_group_name_H-M   'P 1'
#
loop_
_entity.id
_entity.type
_entity.pdbx_description
1 polymer ?
#
loop_
_entity_poly.entity_id
_entity_poly.type
_entity_poly.pdbx_seq_one_letter_code
_entity_poly.pdbx_strand_id
1 'polypeptide(L)'
;MALLDLPDTVRFILGVTGASKLQYVGHSQGTEIAFAALSRDPDLNDLIGMFAALGPAAYLAHVKSPVKLLEDLSEDEVHKWFGYNDFLPRSDLLPIICEDSMASTCEDVLFLLCGPDSGNTNKVTMATHRDCNDASGFCA
;
A
#
# COMPACT_ATOMS: atom_id res chain seq x y z
N MET A 1 -4.59 -10.32 -4.27
CA MET A 1 -3.91 -10.18 -2.96
C MET A 1 -4.47 -11.07 -1.86
N ALA A 2 -5.52 -10.70 -1.13
CA ALA A 2 -5.92 -11.43 0.09
C ALA A 2 -6.37 -12.88 -0.15
N LEU A 3 -7.11 -13.15 -1.23
CA LEU A 3 -7.67 -14.48 -1.50
C LEU A 3 -6.69 -15.45 -2.18
N LEU A 4 -5.64 -14.94 -2.82
CA LEU A 4 -4.75 -15.75 -3.68
C LEU A 4 -3.31 -15.55 -3.23
N ASP A 5 -2.78 -14.34 -3.44
CA ASP A 5 -1.36 -14.03 -3.26
C ASP A 5 -0.88 -14.36 -1.84
N LEU A 6 -1.60 -13.92 -0.80
CA LEU A 6 -1.17 -14.14 0.58
C LEU A 6 -1.21 -15.64 0.96
N PRO A 7 -2.33 -16.38 0.80
CA PRO A 7 -2.36 -17.81 1.09
C PRO A 7 -1.30 -18.61 0.30
N ASP A 8 -1.15 -18.34 -0.99
CA ASP A 8 -0.21 -19.08 -1.84
C ASP A 8 1.24 -18.80 -1.45
N THR A 9 1.57 -17.54 -1.15
CA THR A 9 2.90 -17.15 -0.69
C THR A 9 3.24 -17.79 0.65
N VAL A 10 2.30 -17.77 1.61
CA VAL A 10 2.49 -18.39 2.93
C VAL A 10 2.74 -19.89 2.79
N ARG A 11 1.88 -20.59 2.04
CA ARG A 11 2.03 -22.04 1.84
C ARG A 11 3.33 -22.39 1.10
N PHE A 12 3.72 -21.59 0.12
CA PHE A 12 4.98 -21.76 -0.59
C PHE A 12 6.19 -21.62 0.36
N ILE A 13 6.25 -20.55 1.16
CA ILE A 13 7.34 -20.32 2.11
C ILE A 13 7.45 -21.47 3.11
N LEU A 14 6.33 -21.93 3.68
CA LEU A 14 6.33 -23.06 4.62
C LEU A 14 6.76 -24.37 3.94
N GLY A 15 6.34 -24.61 2.70
CA GLY A 15 6.76 -25.77 1.91
C GLY A 15 8.26 -25.79 1.62
N VAL A 16 8.86 -24.62 1.36
CA VAL A 16 10.31 -24.49 1.10
C VAL A 16 11.12 -24.57 2.39
N THR A 17 10.68 -23.91 3.46
CA THR A 17 11.44 -23.82 4.71
C THR A 17 11.25 -25.02 5.64
N GLY A 18 10.14 -25.77 5.48
CA GLY A 18 9.74 -26.85 6.38
C GLY A 18 9.21 -26.36 7.73
N ALA A 19 9.05 -25.05 7.93
CA ALA A 19 8.46 -24.50 9.14
C ALA A 19 6.96 -24.84 9.20
N SER A 20 6.42 -25.01 10.42
CA SER A 20 4.99 -25.27 10.62
C SER A 20 4.14 -24.00 10.58
N LYS A 21 4.72 -22.86 10.95
CA LYS A 21 4.06 -21.55 10.99
C LYS A 21 5.04 -20.45 10.61
N LEU A 22 4.51 -19.33 10.11
CA LEU A 22 5.28 -18.10 9.91
C LEU A 22 4.72 -16.93 10.73
N GLN A 23 5.56 -15.93 10.97
CA GLN A 23 5.15 -14.67 11.59
C GLN A 23 4.87 -13.65 10.49
N TYR A 24 3.68 -13.08 10.46
CA TYR A 24 3.29 -12.08 9.46
C TYR A 24 3.42 -10.68 10.04
N VAL A 25 4.12 -9.80 9.32
CA VAL A 25 4.21 -8.36 9.64
C VAL A 25 3.66 -7.59 8.45
N GLY A 26 2.53 -6.93 8.64
CA GLY A 26 1.89 -6.12 7.61
C GLY A 26 2.03 -4.64 7.91
N HIS A 27 2.22 -3.81 6.88
CA HIS A 27 2.14 -2.35 6.98
C HIS A 27 1.07 -1.81 6.03
N SER A 28 0.26 -0.83 6.47
CA SER A 28 -0.77 -0.19 5.63
C SER A 28 -1.67 -1.24 4.94
N GLN A 29 -1.76 -1.24 3.61
CA GLN A 29 -2.52 -2.24 2.84
C GLN A 29 -2.10 -3.69 3.12
N GLY A 30 -0.83 -3.96 3.47
CA GLY A 30 -0.40 -5.30 3.91
C GLY A 30 -1.18 -5.81 5.12
N THR A 31 -1.62 -4.92 6.02
CA THR A 31 -2.49 -5.29 7.14
C THR A 31 -3.91 -5.62 6.69
N GLU A 32 -4.46 -4.84 5.76
CA GLU A 32 -5.78 -5.06 5.18
C GLU A 32 -5.86 -6.42 4.49
N ILE A 33 -4.84 -6.76 3.70
CA ILE A 33 -4.70 -8.04 3.02
C ILE A 33 -4.73 -9.19 4.04
N ALA A 34 -4.00 -9.07 5.14
CA ALA A 34 -4.00 -10.08 6.20
C ALA A 34 -5.35 -10.17 6.92
N PHE A 35 -5.97 -9.05 7.31
CA PHE A 35 -7.31 -9.07 7.93
C PHE A 35 -8.34 -9.75 7.01
N ALA A 36 -8.33 -9.42 5.72
CA ALA A 36 -9.24 -10.00 4.74
C ALA A 36 -8.99 -11.50 4.50
N ALA A 37 -7.72 -11.93 4.44
CA ALA A 37 -7.40 -13.34 4.25
C ALA A 37 -7.74 -14.18 5.49
N LEU A 38 -7.27 -13.77 6.66
CA LEU A 38 -7.41 -14.50 7.92
C LEU A 38 -8.87 -14.60 8.41
N SER A 39 -9.72 -13.63 8.02
CA SER A 39 -11.16 -13.70 8.30
C SER A 39 -11.94 -14.64 7.38
N ARG A 40 -11.38 -15.04 6.23
CA ARG A 40 -12.06 -15.87 5.21
C ARG A 40 -11.47 -17.25 5.03
N ASP A 41 -10.20 -17.46 5.37
CA ASP A 41 -9.49 -18.74 5.27
C ASP A 41 -9.04 -19.20 6.68
N PRO A 42 -9.85 -20.03 7.37
CA PRO A 42 -9.49 -20.58 8.68
C PRO A 42 -8.23 -21.44 8.67
N ASP A 43 -7.96 -22.15 7.57
CA ASP A 43 -6.76 -23.01 7.46
C ASP A 43 -5.49 -22.15 7.42
N LEU A 44 -5.57 -20.95 6.82
CA LEU A 44 -4.48 -20.00 6.86
C LEU A 44 -4.16 -19.51 8.28
N ASN A 45 -5.16 -19.40 9.17
CA ASN A 45 -4.94 -18.99 10.56
C ASN A 45 -4.02 -19.97 11.31
N ASP A 46 -4.11 -21.26 11.00
CA ASP A 46 -3.26 -22.27 11.62
C ASP A 46 -1.80 -22.16 11.19
N LEU A 47 -1.55 -21.59 10.00
CA LEU A 47 -0.23 -21.38 9.42
C LEU A 47 0.44 -20.07 9.88
N ILE A 48 -0.30 -19.16 10.50
CA ILE A 48 0.23 -17.90 11.04
C ILE A 48 0.43 -18.04 12.56
N GLY A 49 1.65 -17.79 13.03
CA GLY A 49 1.99 -17.82 14.45
C GLY A 49 1.64 -16.53 15.19
N MET A 50 1.81 -15.40 14.52
CA MET A 50 1.56 -14.05 15.01
C MET A 50 1.34 -13.13 13.81
N PHE A 51 0.42 -12.19 13.97
CA PHE A 51 0.24 -11.08 13.05
C PHE A 51 0.57 -9.76 13.76
N ALA A 52 1.63 -9.07 13.33
CA ALA A 52 1.92 -7.70 13.73
C ALA A 52 1.40 -6.72 12.66
N ALA A 53 0.47 -5.85 13.04
CA ALA A 53 -0.15 -4.87 12.15
C ALA A 53 0.40 -3.47 12.41
N LEU A 54 1.16 -2.92 11.47
CA LEU A 54 1.74 -1.58 11.53
C LEU A 54 0.93 -0.60 10.68
N GLY A 55 0.37 0.45 11.28
CA GLY A 55 -0.57 1.34 10.59
C GLY A 55 -1.79 0.59 10.02
N PRO A 56 -2.57 -0.09 10.88
CA PRO A 56 -3.62 -1.01 10.44
C PRO A 56 -4.70 -0.31 9.63
N ALA A 57 -5.00 -0.86 8.45
CA ALA A 57 -6.07 -0.43 7.56
C ALA A 57 -7.15 -1.52 7.52
N ALA A 58 -8.36 -1.17 7.97
CA ALA A 58 -9.53 -2.05 7.92
C ALA A 58 -10.80 -1.29 7.49
N TYR A 59 -10.94 -0.04 7.93
CA TYR A 59 -11.98 0.89 7.49
C TYR A 59 -11.35 2.25 7.21
N LEU A 60 -11.75 2.88 6.09
CA LEU A 60 -11.18 4.16 5.64
C LEU A 60 -12.13 5.35 5.83
N ALA A 61 -13.28 5.17 6.50
CA ALA A 61 -14.34 6.18 6.58
C ALA A 61 -13.89 7.55 7.12
N HIS A 62 -12.87 7.58 7.98
CA HIS A 62 -12.38 8.78 8.67
C HIS A 62 -10.94 9.16 8.31
N VAL A 63 -10.39 8.63 7.21
CA VAL A 63 -9.04 9.04 6.78
C VAL A 63 -9.05 10.49 6.34
N LYS A 64 -7.97 11.21 6.67
CA LYS A 64 -7.75 12.61 6.29
C LYS A 64 -6.92 12.76 5.01
N SER A 65 -6.39 11.64 4.52
CA SER A 65 -5.58 11.59 3.30
C SER A 65 -6.43 11.94 2.07
N PRO A 66 -5.84 12.54 1.03
CA PRO A 66 -6.47 12.72 -0.28
C PRO A 66 -7.08 11.45 -0.88
N VAL A 67 -6.67 10.25 -0.42
CA VAL A 67 -7.32 8.96 -0.76
C VAL A 67 -8.83 8.99 -0.51
N LYS A 68 -9.31 9.76 0.47
CA LYS A 68 -10.75 9.91 0.74
C LYS A 68 -11.53 10.46 -0.46
N LEU A 69 -10.90 11.26 -1.32
CA LEU A 69 -11.52 11.81 -2.53
C LEU A 69 -11.92 10.72 -3.53
N LEU A 70 -11.30 9.54 -3.48
CA LEU A 70 -11.66 8.41 -4.34
C LEU A 70 -13.05 7.85 -4.01
N GLU A 71 -13.59 8.10 -2.81
CA GLU A 71 -14.92 7.63 -2.42
C GLU A 71 -16.04 8.34 -3.20
N ASP A 72 -15.81 9.58 -3.63
CA ASP A 72 -16.79 10.40 -4.34
C ASP A 72 -16.71 10.23 -5.87
N LEU A 73 -15.74 9.48 -6.38
CA LEU A 73 -15.55 9.25 -7.82
C LEU A 73 -16.35 8.04 -8.32
N SER A 74 -16.99 8.19 -9.47
CA SER A 74 -17.55 7.07 -10.23
C SER A 74 -16.46 6.23 -10.90
N GLU A 75 -16.78 5.00 -11.27
CA GLU A 75 -15.87 4.10 -11.99
C GLU A 75 -15.36 4.73 -13.30
N ASP A 76 -16.23 5.43 -14.04
CA ASP A 76 -15.85 6.15 -15.26
C ASP A 76 -14.86 7.29 -14.97
N GLU A 77 -15.04 8.01 -13.86
CA GLU A 77 -14.10 9.05 -13.43
C GLU A 77 -12.77 8.43 -12.99
N VAL A 78 -12.79 7.35 -12.22
CA VAL A 78 -11.58 6.61 -11.84
C VAL A 78 -10.79 6.19 -13.08
N HIS A 79 -11.44 5.56 -14.05
CA HIS A 79 -10.79 5.15 -15.30
C HIS A 79 -10.29 6.33 -16.12
N LYS A 80 -11.04 7.44 -16.15
CA LYS A 80 -10.63 8.66 -16.85
C LYS A 80 -9.37 9.28 -16.24
N TRP A 81 -9.26 9.29 -14.91
CA TRP A 81 -8.15 9.94 -14.20
C TRP A 81 -6.92 9.04 -14.06
N PHE A 82 -7.10 7.73 -13.85
CA PHE A 82 -6.03 6.80 -13.52
C PHE A 82 -5.72 5.77 -14.62
N GLY A 83 -6.56 5.67 -15.64
CA GLY A 83 -6.45 4.66 -16.68
C GLY A 83 -6.98 3.28 -16.24
N TYR A 84 -6.77 2.28 -17.09
CA TYR A 84 -7.28 0.91 -16.89
C TYR A 84 -6.22 -0.11 -16.44
N ASN A 85 -4.94 0.27 -16.48
CA ASN A 85 -3.83 -0.62 -16.21
C ASN A 85 -3.15 -0.19 -14.91
N ASP A 86 -1.85 0.10 -14.95
CA ASP A 86 -1.12 0.57 -13.78
C ASP A 86 -1.67 1.90 -13.29
N PHE A 87 -1.73 2.05 -11.97
CA PHE A 87 -2.11 3.29 -11.31
C PHE A 87 -0.94 4.28 -11.33
N LEU A 88 -1.18 5.49 -11.84
CA LEU A 88 -0.20 6.60 -11.93
C LEU A 88 1.08 6.37 -12.79
N PRO A 89 1.04 5.74 -13.97
CA PRO A 89 2.17 5.77 -14.91
C PRO A 89 2.22 7.15 -15.58
N ARG A 90 2.76 8.16 -14.86
CA ARG A 90 2.76 9.60 -15.23
C ARG A 90 1.38 10.14 -15.58
N SER A 91 0.59 10.49 -14.57
CA SER A 91 -0.74 11.10 -14.74
C SER A 91 -0.70 12.64 -14.72
N ASP A 92 -1.61 13.27 -15.46
CA ASP A 92 -1.87 14.72 -15.40
C ASP A 92 -2.51 15.17 -14.07
N LEU A 93 -2.80 14.22 -13.18
CA LEU A 93 -3.42 14.44 -11.87
C LEU A 93 -2.43 14.99 -10.83
N LEU A 94 -1.15 14.58 -10.92
CA LEU A 94 -0.11 15.02 -10.01
C LEU A 94 -0.04 16.57 -9.95
N PRO A 95 0.12 17.31 -11.07
CA PRO A 95 0.15 18.77 -11.03
C PRO A 95 -1.04 19.44 -10.31
N ILE A 96 -2.24 18.90 -10.46
CA ILE A 96 -3.49 19.47 -9.89
C ILE A 96 -3.51 19.30 -8.37
N ILE A 97 -3.08 18.15 -7.87
CA ILE A 97 -3.02 17.88 -6.42
C ILE A 97 -1.88 18.69 -5.77
N CYS A 98 -0.86 19.04 -6.54
CA CYS A 98 0.35 19.70 -6.07
C CYS A 98 0.31 21.23 -6.06
N GLU A 99 -0.77 21.84 -6.54
CA GLU A 99 -0.89 23.31 -6.69
C GLU A 99 -1.15 24.03 -5.34
N ASP A 100 -1.70 23.33 -4.33
CA ASP A 100 -2.00 23.90 -3.00
C ASP A 100 -1.06 23.36 -1.91
N SER A 101 -0.13 24.20 -1.42
CA SER A 101 0.69 24.06 -0.18
C SER A 101 1.51 22.77 0.05
N MET A 102 1.35 21.72 -0.77
CA MET A 102 2.00 20.41 -0.70
C MET A 102 3.15 20.27 -1.71
N ALA A 103 3.60 21.37 -2.32
CA ALA A 103 4.62 21.39 -3.37
C ALA A 103 5.94 20.70 -2.98
N SER A 104 6.35 20.75 -1.70
CA SER A 104 7.58 20.08 -1.23
C SER A 104 7.42 18.56 -1.02
N THR A 105 6.19 18.07 -1.07
CA THR A 105 5.81 16.68 -0.78
C THR A 105 5.33 15.91 -2.00
N CYS A 106 5.05 16.65 -3.07
CA CYS A 106 4.38 16.17 -4.27
C CYS A 106 5.29 15.45 -5.27
N GLU A 107 6.55 15.31 -4.91
CA GLU A 107 7.49 14.53 -5.68
C GLU A 107 7.46 13.04 -5.28
N ASP A 108 6.71 12.66 -4.23
CA ASP A 108 6.55 11.27 -3.77
C ASP A 108 5.07 10.92 -3.58
N VAL A 109 4.56 10.03 -4.44
CA VAL A 109 3.18 9.53 -4.40
C VAL A 109 2.86 8.89 -3.05
N LEU A 110 3.83 8.25 -2.39
CA LEU A 110 3.62 7.64 -1.08
C LEU A 110 3.34 8.70 -0.02
N PHE A 111 4.03 9.85 -0.07
CA PHE A 111 3.77 10.94 0.87
C PHE A 111 2.45 11.66 0.60
N LEU A 112 2.02 11.68 -0.67
CA LEU A 112 0.69 12.18 -1.00
C LEU A 112 -0.41 11.29 -0.40
N LEU A 113 -0.26 9.96 -0.52
CA LEU A 113 -1.28 9.01 -0.06
C LEU A 113 -1.24 8.75 1.45
N CYS A 114 -0.05 8.73 2.05
CA CYS A 114 0.15 8.35 3.45
C CYS A 114 0.44 9.55 4.38
N GLY A 115 0.78 10.71 3.82
CA GLY A 115 1.15 11.91 4.56
C GLY A 115 2.65 11.97 4.91
N PRO A 116 3.28 13.16 4.90
CA PRO A 116 4.67 13.32 5.27
C PRO A 116 4.88 13.38 6.78
N ASP A 117 6.03 12.89 7.26
CA ASP A 117 6.54 13.16 8.60
C ASP A 117 7.98 13.68 8.52
N SER A 118 8.13 14.96 8.19
CA SER A 118 9.44 15.58 7.98
C SER A 118 10.37 15.56 9.22
N GLY A 119 9.82 15.33 10.42
CA GLY A 119 10.60 15.25 11.67
C GLY A 119 11.22 13.87 11.88
N ASN A 120 10.57 12.81 11.39
CA ASN A 120 11.02 11.42 11.52
C ASN A 120 11.53 10.81 10.20
N THR A 121 11.58 11.61 9.14
CA THR A 121 12.06 11.19 7.81
C THR A 121 13.50 11.63 7.57
N ASN A 122 14.36 10.69 7.16
CA ASN A 122 15.70 11.03 6.71
C ASN A 122 15.68 11.59 5.28
N LYS A 123 15.91 12.89 5.15
CA LYS A 123 15.89 13.62 3.86
C LYS A 123 16.94 13.16 2.86
N VAL A 124 18.04 12.56 3.30
CA VAL A 124 19.10 12.05 2.40
C VAL A 124 18.64 10.80 1.67
N THR A 125 17.92 9.91 2.37
CA THR A 125 17.42 8.65 1.78
C THR A 125 16.12 8.83 1.01
N MET A 126 15.52 10.01 1.03
CA MET A 126 14.24 10.27 0.34
C MET A 126 14.33 10.10 -1.17
N ALA A 127 15.47 10.43 -1.78
CA ALA A 127 15.67 10.20 -3.22
C ALA A 127 15.57 8.70 -3.55
N THR A 128 16.24 7.86 -2.77
CA THR A 128 16.17 6.39 -2.93
C THR A 128 14.76 5.85 -2.69
N HIS A 129 14.03 6.37 -1.70
CA HIS A 129 12.65 5.94 -1.45
C HIS A 129 11.74 6.27 -2.63
N ARG A 130 11.90 7.45 -3.24
CA ARG A 130 11.14 7.85 -4.41
C ARG A 130 11.40 6.93 -5.60
N ASP A 131 12.67 6.66 -5.91
CA ASP A 131 13.04 5.81 -7.05
C ASP A 131 12.49 4.37 -6.89
N CYS A 132 12.51 3.83 -5.67
CA CYS A 132 11.97 2.50 -5.36
C CYS A 132 10.43 2.42 -5.38
N ASN A 133 9.75 3.53 -5.13
CA ASN A 133 8.28 3.59 -5.04
C ASN A 133 7.62 4.11 -6.32
N ASP A 134 8.40 4.55 -7.30
CA ASP A 134 7.89 4.89 -8.63
C ASP A 134 7.49 3.63 -9.40
N ALA A 135 6.50 3.77 -10.29
CA ALA A 135 5.95 2.70 -11.12
C ALA A 135 6.98 2.03 -12.07
N SER A 136 8.23 2.50 -12.09
CA SER A 136 9.34 1.95 -12.86
C SER A 136 10.03 0.75 -12.18
N GLY A 137 9.81 0.50 -10.89
CA GLY A 137 10.21 -0.72 -10.20
C GLY A 137 11.73 -0.96 -10.06
N PHE A 138 12.57 0.06 -10.28
CA PHE A 138 14.02 -0.05 -10.14
C PHE A 138 14.53 0.77 -8.95
N CYS A 139 14.94 0.08 -7.88
CA CYS A 139 15.81 0.64 -6.85
C CYS A 139 17.26 0.66 -7.38
N ALA A 140 17.87 1.84 -7.49
CA ALA A 140 19.30 2.00 -7.76
C ALA A 140 20.12 2.16 -6.47
#